data_AF-A0A821JAX7-F1
#
_entry.id   AF-A0A821JAX7-F1
#
_cell.length_a   1.000
_cell.length_b   1.000
_cell.length_c   1.000
_cell.angle_alpha   90.00
_cell.angle_beta   90.00
_cell.angle_gamma   90.00
#
_symmetry.space_group_name_H-M   'P 1'
#
loop_
_entity.id
_entity.type
_entity.pdbx_description
1 polymer ?
#
loop_
_entity_poly.entity_id
_entity_poly.type
_entity_poly.pdbx_seq_one_letter_code
_entity_poly.pdbx_strand_id
1 'polypeptide(L)'
;KQMGYPLLTVEQKQEGNNRLITIEQIRFLADGTKDDSLRWKIPINICTKSHPNETVYQLFLNGVKRQEFLLENIPETDWIKLNLFSVGIYRVHYPQSMLEALTPGIRHHTLSPQDRFNIQADVYAIARAGHIDYVAYLKLLRYAYKDEENLTVWKSILRQLTYVCDLLSNIQAKLTWDPLPNESSQTIMLRNLILTQMGVNRDNKTYDEAHRRFEKIFIKNNQRNPIDPNIRAAVYLTVAKTGNQQIFDQLKSLYLKADTQEERLILLNALSHFDNESLQDQALQLIWNTTLVRKQDHLSAFSSLASHNRRGCEICWTYLKQNWKKIEQSYGQHDSHLIHFIESISGLFASIERMDEVRKFYVDYPNPLLDRSIKKVLEQINIRRLVLERHEHSINEFLSKHDDNFSRL
;
A
#
# COMPACT_ATOMS: atom_id res chain seq x y z
N LYS A 1 -26.72 14.49 8.78
CA LYS A 1 -25.67 13.71 8.08
C LYS A 1 -24.33 14.39 8.36
N GLN A 2 -23.30 13.67 8.82
CA GLN A 2 -21.97 14.21 9.14
C GLN A 2 -20.96 13.60 8.16
N MET A 3 -20.04 14.41 7.61
CA MET A 3 -18.97 13.93 6.72
C MET A 3 -17.77 13.46 7.54
N GLY A 4 -17.13 12.37 7.09
CA GLY A 4 -15.98 11.76 7.76
C GLY A 4 -16.39 10.65 8.75
N TYR A 5 -15.43 10.20 9.53
CA TYR A 5 -15.58 9.12 10.51
C TYR A 5 -14.74 9.41 11.77
N PRO A 6 -15.07 8.80 12.92
CA PRO A 6 -14.37 9.06 14.16
C PRO A 6 -13.07 8.27 14.33
N LEU A 7 -12.15 8.87 15.09
CA LEU A 7 -11.06 8.21 15.79
C LEU A 7 -11.49 7.99 17.24
N LEU A 8 -11.37 6.75 17.73
CA LEU A 8 -11.58 6.39 19.12
C LEU A 8 -10.22 6.24 19.80
N THR A 9 -9.87 7.18 20.67
CA THR A 9 -8.70 7.05 21.55
C THR A 9 -9.10 6.25 22.77
N VAL A 10 -8.32 5.21 23.06
CA VAL A 10 -8.52 4.32 24.20
C VAL A 10 -7.51 4.65 25.28
N GLU A 11 -7.95 4.70 26.52
CA GLU A 11 -7.10 4.65 27.70
C GLU A 11 -7.53 3.48 28.57
N GLN A 12 -6.60 2.97 29.36
CA GLN A 12 -6.86 1.82 30.23
C GLN A 12 -6.20 1.97 31.59
N LYS A 13 -6.82 1.40 32.62
CA LYS A 13 -6.29 1.31 33.99
C LYS A 13 -6.65 -0.04 34.60
N GLN A 14 -5.68 -0.72 35.22
CA GLN A 14 -5.95 -1.94 35.99
C GLN A 14 -6.65 -1.59 37.31
N GLU A 15 -7.75 -2.28 37.62
CA GLU A 15 -8.46 -2.17 38.91
C GLU A 15 -8.74 -3.57 39.47
N GLY A 16 -7.87 -4.04 40.37
CA GLY A 16 -7.92 -5.43 40.84
C GLY A 16 -7.71 -6.39 39.66
N ASN A 17 -8.65 -7.32 39.43
CA ASN A 17 -8.65 -8.22 38.26
C ASN A 17 -9.39 -7.62 37.04
N ASN A 18 -9.85 -6.37 37.11
CA ASN A 18 -10.67 -5.75 36.08
C ASN A 18 -9.87 -4.67 35.32
N ARG A 19 -10.35 -4.32 34.13
CA ARG A 19 -9.82 -3.20 33.35
C ARG A 19 -10.86 -2.09 33.22
N LEU A 20 -10.55 -0.92 33.76
CA LEU A 20 -11.31 0.30 33.44
C LEU A 20 -10.82 0.78 32.08
N ILE A 21 -11.73 0.87 31.11
CA ILE A 21 -11.48 1.38 29.77
C ILE A 21 -12.18 2.72 29.62
N THR A 22 -11.44 3.70 29.12
CA THR A 22 -11.96 5.02 28.75
C THR A 22 -11.84 5.16 27.23
N ILE A 23 -12.92 5.56 26.56
CA ILE A 23 -12.94 5.85 25.14
C ILE A 23 -13.31 7.31 24.92
N GLU A 24 -12.53 8.02 24.11
CA GLU A 24 -12.83 9.36 23.63
C GLU A 24 -12.94 9.38 22.10
N GLN A 25 -13.98 10.03 21.56
CA GLN A 25 -14.16 10.20 20.13
C GLN A 25 -13.83 11.63 19.65
N ILE A 26 -13.10 11.70 18.54
CA ILE A 26 -12.92 12.91 17.73
C ILE A 26 -13.09 12.58 16.26
N ARG A 27 -13.22 13.58 15.37
CA ARG A 27 -13.15 13.33 13.93
C ARG A 27 -11.73 12.91 13.54
N PHE A 28 -11.59 11.84 12.76
CA PHE A 28 -10.31 11.50 12.15
C PHE A 28 -10.06 12.38 10.91
N LEU A 29 -8.94 13.11 10.91
CA LEU A 29 -8.47 13.92 9.78
C LEU A 29 -7.05 13.47 9.41
N ALA A 30 -6.83 13.19 8.13
CA ALA A 30 -5.58 12.60 7.65
C ALA A 30 -4.37 13.56 7.73
N ASP A 31 -4.62 14.86 7.85
CA ASP A 31 -3.59 15.87 8.10
C ASP A 31 -3.28 16.05 9.60
N GLY A 32 -3.98 15.35 10.49
CA GLY A 32 -3.77 15.42 11.95
C GLY A 32 -4.42 16.61 12.63
N THR A 33 -5.15 17.46 11.91
CA THR A 33 -5.87 18.56 12.53
C THR A 33 -6.94 18.03 13.49
N LYS A 34 -7.11 18.70 14.63
CA LYS A 34 -8.10 18.31 15.63
C LYS A 34 -9.43 18.96 15.31
N ASP A 35 -10.46 18.14 15.11
CA ASP A 35 -11.85 18.57 15.00
C ASP A 35 -12.69 17.79 16.01
N ASP A 36 -13.05 18.49 17.09
CA ASP A 36 -13.91 17.96 18.15
C ASP A 36 -15.32 18.54 18.10
N SER A 37 -15.75 19.06 16.95
CA SER A 37 -17.11 19.57 16.75
C SER A 37 -18.14 18.45 16.48
N LEU A 38 -17.69 17.31 15.93
CA LEU A 38 -18.57 16.22 15.52
C LEU A 38 -18.66 15.10 16.57
N ARG A 39 -19.86 14.58 16.75
CA ARG A 39 -20.16 13.42 17.60
C ARG A 39 -20.97 12.40 16.84
N TRP A 40 -20.52 11.17 16.85
CA TRP A 40 -21.19 10.02 16.24
C TRP A 40 -21.82 9.14 17.31
N LYS A 41 -22.88 8.45 16.90
CA LYS A 41 -23.44 7.31 17.63
C LYS A 41 -22.76 6.05 17.13
N ILE A 42 -22.01 5.36 17.99
CA ILE A 42 -21.09 4.31 17.57
C ILE A 42 -21.37 3.01 18.35
N PRO A 43 -21.77 1.92 17.66
CA PRO A 43 -21.74 0.59 18.26
C PRO A 43 -20.29 0.10 18.32
N ILE A 44 -19.83 -0.25 19.52
CA ILE A 44 -18.49 -0.75 19.81
C ILE A 44 -18.64 -2.17 20.33
N ASN A 45 -18.08 -3.12 19.60
CA ASN A 45 -17.94 -4.51 20.03
C ASN A 45 -16.48 -4.76 20.44
N ILE A 46 -16.28 -5.58 21.46
CA ILE A 46 -14.97 -5.85 22.06
C ILE A 46 -14.77 -7.35 22.17
N CYS A 47 -13.59 -7.82 21.79
CA CYS A 47 -13.09 -9.16 22.09
C CYS A 47 -11.80 -9.08 22.91
N THR A 48 -11.45 -10.20 23.54
CA THR A 48 -10.28 -10.31 24.43
C THR A 48 -9.52 -11.61 24.11
N LYS A 49 -8.33 -11.76 24.70
CA LYS A 49 -7.49 -12.95 24.54
C LYS A 49 -8.20 -14.28 24.78
N SER A 50 -9.07 -14.36 25.78
CA SER A 50 -9.82 -15.59 26.11
C SER A 50 -10.93 -15.91 25.09
N HIS A 51 -11.48 -14.89 24.44
CA HIS A 51 -12.61 -14.99 23.51
C HIS A 51 -12.31 -14.20 22.22
N PRO A 52 -11.28 -14.59 21.45
CA PRO A 52 -10.69 -13.72 20.43
C PRO A 52 -11.59 -13.42 19.22
N ASN A 53 -12.61 -14.26 19.00
CA ASN A 53 -13.53 -14.18 17.87
C ASN A 53 -15.01 -14.05 18.32
N GLU A 54 -15.22 -13.68 19.58
CA GLU A 54 -16.53 -13.53 20.19
C GLU A 54 -16.62 -12.15 20.82
N THR A 55 -17.82 -11.55 20.76
CA THR A 55 -18.04 -10.26 21.42
C THR A 55 -18.29 -10.50 22.90
N VAL A 56 -17.32 -10.18 23.75
CA VAL A 56 -17.45 -10.28 25.21
C VAL A 56 -18.09 -9.05 25.83
N TYR A 57 -18.05 -7.92 25.13
CA TYR A 57 -18.64 -6.67 25.60
C TYR A 57 -19.15 -5.84 24.42
N GLN A 58 -20.30 -5.20 24.60
CA GLN A 58 -20.88 -4.26 23.66
C GLN A 58 -21.19 -2.95 24.36
N LEU A 59 -20.80 -1.85 23.73
CA LEU A 59 -21.10 -0.49 24.15
C LEU A 59 -21.76 0.25 23.00
N PHE A 60 -22.72 1.12 23.32
CA PHE A 60 -23.24 2.10 22.38
C PHE A 60 -22.85 3.50 22.82
N LEU A 61 -21.83 4.08 22.18
CA LEU A 61 -21.40 5.45 22.45
C LEU A 61 -22.43 6.41 21.86
N ASN A 62 -23.39 6.86 22.66
CA ASN A 62 -24.58 7.59 22.19
C ASN A 62 -24.32 9.09 21.96
N GLY A 63 -23.38 9.44 21.09
CA GLY A 63 -23.06 10.84 20.77
C GLY A 63 -22.34 11.60 21.89
N VAL A 64 -21.91 10.91 22.95
CA VAL A 64 -21.08 11.49 24.01
C VAL A 64 -19.62 11.53 23.58
N LYS A 65 -18.87 12.56 24.02
CA LYS A 65 -17.45 12.73 23.67
C LYS A 65 -16.59 11.62 24.26
N ARG A 66 -16.83 11.29 25.53
CA ARG A 66 -16.04 10.37 26.34
C ARG A 66 -16.98 9.46 27.11
N GLN A 67 -16.60 8.19 27.24
CA GLN A 67 -17.30 7.24 28.09
C GLN A 67 -16.32 6.23 28.70
N GLU A 68 -16.61 5.82 29.93
CA GLU A 68 -15.85 4.82 30.66
C GLU A 68 -16.71 3.59 30.92
N PHE A 69 -16.09 2.41 30.95
CA PHE A 69 -16.72 1.15 31.30
C PHE A 69 -15.69 0.17 31.84
N LEU A 70 -16.17 -0.80 32.62
CA LEU A 70 -15.33 -1.82 33.24
C LEU A 70 -15.44 -3.14 32.45
N LEU A 71 -14.29 -3.75 32.15
CA LEU A 71 -14.20 -5.13 31.70
C LEU A 71 -13.75 -6.00 32.87
N GLU A 72 -14.59 -6.96 33.24
CA GLU A 72 -14.33 -7.83 34.39
C GLU A 72 -13.35 -8.95 34.05
N ASN A 73 -12.49 -9.31 35.00
CA ASN A 73 -11.57 -10.45 34.90
C ASN A 73 -10.59 -10.40 33.70
N ILE A 74 -10.13 -9.19 33.34
CA ILE A 74 -9.12 -8.99 32.29
C ILE A 74 -7.80 -8.50 32.91
N PRO A 75 -6.78 -9.37 33.06
CA PRO A 75 -5.47 -9.00 33.61
C PRO A 75 -4.64 -8.14 32.63
N GLU A 76 -3.62 -7.43 33.14
CA GLU A 76 -2.83 -6.44 32.35
C GLU A 76 -2.12 -7.01 31.15
N THR A 77 -1.79 -8.29 31.22
CA THR A 77 -1.13 -9.02 30.14
C THR A 77 -2.08 -9.44 29.02
N ASP A 78 -3.39 -9.37 29.24
CA ASP A 78 -4.37 -9.82 28.27
C ASP A 78 -4.77 -8.69 27.35
N TRP A 79 -4.68 -8.96 26.06
CA TRP A 79 -5.05 -7.97 25.05
C TRP A 79 -6.56 -7.81 24.96
N ILE A 80 -6.95 -6.59 24.59
CA ILE A 80 -8.32 -6.16 24.33
C ILE A 80 -8.35 -5.56 22.93
N LYS A 81 -9.30 -6.01 22.10
CA LYS A 81 -9.49 -5.52 20.74
C LYS A 81 -10.91 -4.96 20.61
N LEU A 82 -11.01 -3.66 20.35
CA LEU A 82 -12.25 -3.00 19.96
C LEU A 82 -12.48 -3.18 18.45
N ASN A 83 -13.73 -3.04 18.02
CA ASN A 83 -14.14 -3.18 16.62
C ASN A 83 -13.86 -4.60 16.09
N LEU A 84 -14.34 -5.63 16.80
CA LEU A 84 -14.25 -7.03 16.39
C LEU A 84 -14.78 -7.19 14.96
N PHE A 85 -13.99 -7.88 14.12
CA PHE A 85 -14.22 -8.07 12.68
C PHE A 85 -14.31 -6.78 11.85
N SER A 86 -13.94 -5.63 12.42
CA SER A 86 -13.85 -4.34 11.72
C SER A 86 -15.18 -3.90 11.09
N VAL A 87 -16.30 -4.22 11.74
CA VAL A 87 -17.66 -3.92 11.25
C VAL A 87 -18.03 -2.44 11.40
N GLY A 88 -17.39 -1.76 12.36
CA GLY A 88 -17.59 -0.35 12.64
C GLY A 88 -16.74 0.55 11.74
N ILE A 89 -17.34 1.65 11.27
CA ILE A 89 -16.66 2.68 10.47
C ILE A 89 -16.02 3.71 11.39
N TYR A 90 -14.92 3.32 12.02
CA TYR A 90 -14.10 4.16 12.88
C TYR A 90 -12.71 3.54 13.04
N ARG A 91 -11.75 4.36 13.47
CA ARG A 91 -10.38 3.90 13.78
C ARG A 91 -10.18 3.82 15.28
N VAL A 92 -9.34 2.90 15.75
CA VAL A 92 -9.02 2.77 17.16
C VAL A 92 -7.55 3.12 17.41
N HIS A 93 -7.32 4.12 18.25
CA HIS A 93 -6.01 4.51 18.75
C HIS A 93 -5.81 3.90 20.14
N TYR A 94 -5.03 2.82 20.18
CA TYR A 94 -4.61 2.17 21.42
C TYR A 94 -3.38 2.87 22.01
N PRO A 95 -3.25 2.94 23.35
CA PRO A 95 -2.00 3.32 23.97
C PRO A 95 -0.94 2.24 23.70
N GLN A 96 0.34 2.62 23.77
CA GLN A 96 1.45 1.75 23.40
C GLN A 96 1.43 0.39 24.13
N SER A 97 1.11 0.38 25.43
CA SER A 97 1.02 -0.86 26.23
C SER A 97 -0.05 -1.83 25.72
N MET A 98 -1.20 -1.33 25.27
CA MET A 98 -2.25 -2.18 24.67
C MET A 98 -1.85 -2.68 23.29
N LEU A 99 -1.17 -1.85 22.49
CA LEU A 99 -0.67 -2.27 21.18
C LEU A 99 0.38 -3.38 21.31
N GLU A 100 1.28 -3.27 22.30
CA GLU A 100 2.25 -4.30 22.62
C GLU A 100 1.57 -5.60 23.09
N ALA A 101 0.55 -5.50 23.95
CA ALA A 101 -0.23 -6.65 24.41
C ALA A 101 -0.92 -7.41 23.27
N LEU A 102 -1.31 -6.74 22.18
CA LEU A 102 -1.92 -7.39 20.99
C LEU A 102 -0.92 -8.25 20.19
N THR A 103 0.39 -8.05 20.38
CA THR A 103 1.45 -8.72 19.61
C THR A 103 1.32 -10.24 19.56
N PRO A 104 1.14 -10.97 20.69
CA PRO A 104 0.97 -12.42 20.65
C PRO A 104 -0.30 -12.84 19.90
N GLY A 105 -1.38 -12.05 20.00
CA GLY A 105 -2.63 -12.35 19.31
C GLY A 105 -2.52 -12.23 17.79
N ILE A 106 -1.71 -11.28 17.32
CA ILE A 106 -1.37 -11.12 15.90
C ILE A 106 -0.43 -12.26 15.47
N ARG A 107 0.69 -12.44 16.17
CA ARG A 107 1.76 -13.37 15.78
C ARG A 107 1.34 -14.83 15.79
N HIS A 108 0.50 -15.24 16.74
CA HIS A 108 -0.01 -16.61 16.83
C HIS A 108 -1.34 -16.79 16.08
N HIS A 109 -1.77 -15.78 15.31
CA HIS A 109 -3.01 -15.81 14.54
C HIS A 109 -4.27 -16.13 15.36
N THR A 110 -4.29 -15.85 16.67
CA THR A 110 -5.51 -16.01 17.48
C THR A 110 -6.54 -14.93 17.14
N LEU A 111 -6.08 -13.72 16.80
CA LEU A 111 -6.91 -12.68 16.19
C LEU A 111 -7.21 -13.04 14.73
N SER A 112 -8.46 -12.78 14.30
CA SER A 112 -8.90 -13.01 12.92
C SER A 112 -8.06 -12.22 11.90
N PRO A 113 -7.94 -12.67 10.63
CA PRO A 113 -7.30 -11.89 9.58
C PRO A 113 -7.92 -10.50 9.39
N GLN A 114 -9.23 -10.33 9.61
CA GLN A 114 -9.92 -9.04 9.57
C GLN A 114 -9.41 -8.10 10.66
N ASP A 115 -9.27 -8.58 11.89
CA ASP A 115 -8.78 -7.78 13.01
C ASP A 115 -7.30 -7.44 12.87
N ARG A 116 -6.47 -8.39 12.42
CA ARG A 116 -5.06 -8.10 12.09
C ARG A 116 -4.96 -7.06 10.97
N PHE A 117 -5.74 -7.20 9.90
CA PHE A 117 -5.82 -6.17 8.86
C PHE A 117 -6.17 -4.79 9.43
N ASN A 118 -7.18 -4.70 10.31
CA ASN A 118 -7.62 -3.43 10.88
C ASN A 118 -6.60 -2.80 11.83
N ILE A 119 -5.97 -3.60 12.70
CA ILE A 119 -4.95 -3.09 13.63
C ILE A 119 -3.82 -2.40 12.86
N GLN A 120 -3.21 -3.07 11.87
CA GLN A 120 -2.12 -2.44 11.12
C GLN A 120 -2.60 -1.23 10.29
N ALA A 121 -3.83 -1.29 9.74
CA ALA A 121 -4.38 -0.20 8.94
C ALA A 121 -4.72 1.04 9.76
N ASP A 122 -5.13 0.86 11.02
CA ASP A 122 -5.39 1.95 11.97
C ASP A 122 -4.08 2.56 12.44
N VAL A 123 -3.13 1.75 12.88
CA VAL A 123 -1.82 2.25 13.33
C VAL A 123 -1.10 3.01 12.22
N TYR A 124 -1.12 2.53 10.97
CA TYR A 124 -0.58 3.29 9.83
C TYR A 124 -1.29 4.62 9.61
N ALA A 125 -2.63 4.65 9.64
CA ALA A 125 -3.37 5.88 9.39
C ALA A 125 -3.16 6.91 10.50
N ILE A 126 -3.13 6.46 11.77
CA ILE A 126 -2.89 7.27 12.96
C ILE A 126 -1.47 7.83 12.96
N ALA A 127 -0.48 7.00 12.59
CA ALA A 127 0.90 7.43 12.38
C ALA A 127 0.99 8.49 11.28
N ARG A 128 0.39 8.25 10.11
CA ARG A 128 0.39 9.25 9.02
C ARG A 128 -0.29 10.57 9.39
N ALA A 129 -1.34 10.50 10.20
CA ALA A 129 -2.00 11.68 10.74
C ALA A 129 -1.18 12.38 11.83
N GLY A 130 -0.03 11.83 12.26
CA GLY A 130 0.85 12.43 13.25
C GLY A 130 0.35 12.30 14.69
N HIS A 131 -0.60 11.39 14.96
CA HIS A 131 -1.08 11.13 16.32
C HIS A 131 -0.12 10.24 17.13
N ILE A 132 0.70 9.45 16.44
CA ILE A 132 1.80 8.65 17.00
C ILE A 132 3.01 8.77 16.06
N ASP A 133 4.20 8.47 16.57
CA ASP A 133 5.39 8.39 15.72
C ASP A 133 5.29 7.21 14.73
N TYR A 134 5.72 7.42 13.48
CA TYR A 134 5.66 6.41 12.42
C TYR A 134 6.45 5.14 12.74
N VAL A 135 7.50 5.25 13.55
CA VAL A 135 8.26 4.10 14.07
C VAL A 135 7.37 3.12 14.84
N ALA A 136 6.27 3.57 15.45
CA ALA A 136 5.32 2.66 16.09
C ALA A 136 4.71 1.66 15.09
N TYR A 137 4.41 2.11 13.87
CA TYR A 137 3.92 1.23 12.79
C TYR A 137 5.02 0.26 12.33
N LEU A 138 6.25 0.75 12.14
CA LEU A 138 7.39 -0.10 11.73
C LEU A 138 7.69 -1.18 12.77
N LYS A 139 7.69 -0.82 14.06
CA LYS A 139 7.84 -1.76 15.18
C LYS A 139 6.70 -2.78 15.20
N LEU A 140 5.45 -2.34 15.04
CA LEU A 140 4.31 -3.24 14.98
C LEU A 140 4.49 -4.29 13.87
N LEU A 141 4.86 -3.88 12.66
CA LEU A 141 5.11 -4.82 11.57
C LEU A 141 6.25 -5.79 11.90
N ARG A 142 7.41 -5.27 12.32
CA ARG A 142 8.61 -6.08 12.61
C ARG A 142 8.40 -7.11 13.72
N TYR A 143 7.65 -6.75 14.78
CA TYR A 143 7.50 -7.60 15.96
C TYR A 143 6.22 -8.44 15.97
N ALA A 144 5.12 -7.95 15.39
CA ALA A 144 3.82 -8.63 15.42
C ALA A 144 3.46 -9.35 14.12
N TYR A 145 3.82 -8.79 12.96
CA TYR A 145 3.41 -9.31 11.64
C TYR A 145 4.47 -10.16 10.94
N LYS A 146 5.60 -10.45 11.61
CA LYS A 146 6.71 -11.24 11.05
C LYS A 146 6.30 -12.62 10.52
N ASP A 147 5.28 -13.20 11.14
CA ASP A 147 4.79 -14.55 10.82
C ASP A 147 3.45 -14.54 10.07
N GLU A 148 3.02 -13.38 9.53
CA GLU A 148 1.76 -13.23 8.80
C GLU A 148 1.75 -14.05 7.50
N GLU A 149 0.60 -14.65 7.19
CA GLU A 149 0.40 -15.54 6.03
C GLU A 149 -0.83 -15.18 5.21
N ASN A 150 -1.65 -14.22 5.67
CA ASN A 150 -2.89 -13.88 5.01
C ASN A 150 -2.67 -12.89 3.85
N LEU A 151 -3.15 -13.27 2.66
CA LEU A 151 -3.07 -12.46 1.45
C LEU A 151 -3.63 -11.04 1.62
N THR A 152 -4.78 -10.88 2.28
CA THR A 152 -5.45 -9.58 2.42
C THR A 152 -4.67 -8.66 3.34
N VAL A 153 -4.11 -9.20 4.42
CA VAL A 153 -3.24 -8.45 5.34
C VAL A 153 -1.98 -8.01 4.61
N TRP A 154 -1.31 -8.91 3.89
CA TRP A 154 -0.11 -8.59 3.10
C TRP A 154 -0.37 -7.57 2.00
N LYS A 155 -1.46 -7.68 1.24
CA LYS A 155 -1.86 -6.67 0.25
C LYS A 155 -2.02 -5.29 0.89
N SER A 156 -2.55 -5.23 2.12
CA SER A 156 -2.69 -3.99 2.86
C SER A 156 -1.34 -3.40 3.25
N ILE A 157 -0.46 -4.22 3.84
CA ILE A 157 0.90 -3.82 4.25
C ILE A 157 1.71 -3.34 3.05
N LEU A 158 1.72 -4.10 1.95
CA LEU A 158 2.54 -3.78 0.76
C LEU A 158 2.04 -2.58 -0.03
N ARG A 159 0.77 -2.20 0.11
CA ARG A 159 0.25 -0.93 -0.41
C ARG A 159 0.73 0.27 0.41
N GLN A 160 1.10 0.05 1.66
CA GLN A 160 1.52 1.09 2.61
C GLN A 160 3.05 1.23 2.64
N LEU A 161 3.77 0.11 2.54
CA LEU A 161 5.23 0.05 2.53
C LEU A 161 5.70 -0.95 1.47
N THR A 162 6.47 -0.48 0.50
CA THR A 162 6.97 -1.32 -0.60
C THR A 162 8.32 -1.98 -0.29
N TYR A 163 9.16 -1.37 0.53
CA TYR A 163 10.54 -1.83 0.75
C TYR A 163 10.70 -2.47 2.13
N VAL A 164 10.36 -3.76 2.28
CA VAL A 164 10.42 -4.47 3.58
C VAL A 164 10.96 -5.90 3.44
N CYS A 165 12.20 -6.06 2.94
CA CYS A 165 12.78 -7.39 2.67
C CYS A 165 12.80 -8.34 3.89
N ASP A 166 13.18 -7.82 5.05
CA ASP A 166 13.29 -8.64 6.27
C ASP A 166 11.96 -9.24 6.70
N LEU A 167 10.88 -8.44 6.63
CA LEU A 167 9.54 -8.90 6.95
C LEU A 167 9.05 -9.95 5.93
N LEU A 168 9.42 -9.78 4.67
CA LEU A 168 9.04 -10.68 3.58
C LEU A 168 9.78 -12.02 3.59
N SER A 169 11.00 -12.06 4.14
CA SER A 169 11.86 -13.25 4.11
C SER A 169 11.22 -14.46 4.79
N ASN A 170 10.50 -14.25 5.91
CA ASN A 170 9.81 -15.31 6.63
C ASN A 170 8.70 -15.97 5.79
N ILE A 171 7.87 -15.15 5.12
CA ILE A 171 6.79 -15.67 4.29
C ILE A 171 7.33 -16.21 2.96
N GLN A 172 8.35 -15.60 2.37
CA GLN A 172 9.04 -16.09 1.17
C GLN A 172 9.60 -17.50 1.42
N ALA A 173 10.21 -17.79 2.57
CA ALA A 173 10.74 -19.11 2.89
C ALA A 173 9.68 -20.22 2.91
N LYS A 174 8.41 -19.87 3.11
CA LYS A 174 7.26 -20.80 3.07
C LYS A 174 6.68 -20.96 1.66
N LEU A 175 7.12 -20.14 0.70
CA LEU A 175 6.59 -20.09 -0.66
C LEU A 175 7.62 -20.62 -1.66
N THR A 176 7.21 -21.58 -2.47
CA THR A 176 8.02 -22.13 -3.56
C THR A 176 7.84 -21.32 -4.85
N TRP A 177 8.75 -21.42 -5.81
CA TRP A 177 8.53 -20.84 -7.15
C TRP A 177 7.55 -21.65 -7.99
N ASP A 178 7.58 -22.97 -7.85
CA ASP A 178 6.68 -23.88 -8.53
C ASP A 178 5.48 -24.23 -7.63
N PRO A 179 4.26 -24.37 -8.18
CA PRO A 179 3.08 -24.67 -7.40
C PRO A 179 3.20 -26.01 -6.67
N LEU A 180 2.66 -26.07 -5.45
CA LEU A 180 2.59 -27.30 -4.67
C LEU A 180 1.27 -28.06 -4.96
N PRO A 181 1.22 -29.39 -4.79
CA PRO A 181 -0.02 -30.13 -4.89
C PRO A 181 -1.08 -29.60 -3.89
N ASN A 182 -2.33 -29.48 -4.34
CA ASN A 182 -3.47 -29.03 -3.54
C ASN A 182 -3.31 -27.63 -2.92
N GLU A 183 -2.53 -26.77 -3.55
CA GLU A 183 -2.35 -25.40 -3.09
C GLU A 183 -3.63 -24.56 -3.22
N SER A 184 -3.92 -23.76 -2.18
CA SER A 184 -5.08 -22.87 -2.19
C SER A 184 -4.88 -21.71 -3.17
N SER A 185 -5.99 -21.20 -3.73
CA SER A 185 -5.97 -19.99 -4.58
C SER A 185 -5.42 -18.76 -3.84
N GLN A 186 -5.57 -18.68 -2.51
CA GLN A 186 -4.96 -17.62 -1.71
C GLN A 186 -3.44 -17.73 -1.66
N THR A 187 -2.90 -18.95 -1.50
CA THR A 187 -1.45 -19.20 -1.46
C THR A 187 -0.81 -18.92 -2.82
N ILE A 188 -1.48 -19.26 -3.93
CA ILE A 188 -1.01 -18.93 -5.29
C ILE A 188 -0.89 -17.42 -5.48
N MET A 189 -1.92 -16.65 -5.09
CA MET A 189 -1.90 -15.20 -5.17
C MET A 189 -0.85 -14.57 -4.23
N LEU A 190 -0.67 -15.16 -3.04
CA LEU A 190 0.33 -14.72 -2.08
C LEU A 190 1.74 -14.97 -2.60
N ARG A 191 2.02 -16.13 -3.18
CA ARG A 191 3.28 -16.45 -3.88
C ARG A 191 3.63 -15.34 -4.87
N ASN A 192 2.72 -15.03 -5.78
CA ASN A 192 2.97 -14.00 -6.79
C ASN A 192 3.28 -12.65 -6.15
N LEU A 193 2.49 -12.24 -5.15
CA LEU A 193 2.65 -10.97 -4.45
C LEU A 193 4.01 -10.87 -3.75
N ILE A 194 4.38 -11.88 -2.95
CA ILE A 194 5.63 -11.89 -2.19
C ILE A 194 6.84 -11.98 -3.11
N LEU A 195 6.85 -12.91 -4.09
CA LEU A 195 7.98 -13.05 -5.01
C LEU A 195 8.19 -11.79 -5.87
N THR A 196 7.10 -11.16 -6.32
CA THR A 196 7.19 -9.88 -7.04
C THR A 196 7.85 -8.81 -6.16
N GLN A 197 7.45 -8.72 -4.89
CA GLN A 197 8.00 -7.72 -4.00
C GLN A 197 9.47 -7.98 -3.64
N MET A 198 9.86 -9.25 -3.42
CA MET A 198 11.27 -9.63 -3.22
C MET A 198 12.13 -9.23 -4.42
N GLY A 199 11.62 -9.45 -5.64
CA GLY A 199 12.30 -9.09 -6.88
C GLY A 199 12.46 -7.59 -7.07
N VAL A 200 11.39 -6.82 -6.84
CA VAL A 200 11.42 -5.34 -6.89
C VAL A 200 12.38 -4.77 -5.85
N ASN A 201 12.50 -5.43 -4.69
CA ASN A 201 13.43 -5.07 -3.63
C ASN A 201 14.85 -5.65 -3.81
N ARG A 202 15.15 -6.23 -4.98
CA ARG A 202 16.49 -6.71 -5.36
C ARG A 202 17.06 -7.80 -4.46
N ASP A 203 16.20 -8.70 -3.96
CA ASP A 203 16.68 -9.91 -3.29
C ASP A 203 17.50 -10.78 -4.26
N ASN A 204 18.76 -11.05 -3.90
CA ASN A 204 19.72 -11.74 -4.78
C ASN A 204 19.22 -13.15 -5.19
N LYS A 205 18.63 -13.91 -4.26
CA LYS A 205 18.12 -15.26 -4.57
C LYS A 205 16.94 -15.20 -5.55
N THR A 206 16.05 -14.22 -5.35
CA THR A 206 14.92 -13.99 -6.24
C THR A 206 15.38 -13.52 -7.62
N TYR A 207 16.40 -12.66 -7.67
CA TYR A 207 17.04 -12.20 -8.90
C TYR A 207 17.59 -13.37 -9.72
N ASP A 208 18.42 -14.23 -9.12
CA ASP A 208 19.05 -15.36 -9.81
C ASP A 208 18.00 -16.32 -10.40
N GLU A 209 16.99 -16.65 -9.60
CA GLU A 209 15.94 -17.58 -10.03
C GLU A 209 15.02 -16.98 -11.10
N ALA A 210 14.69 -15.69 -11.01
CA ALA A 210 13.92 -14.99 -12.04
C ALA A 210 14.68 -14.97 -13.38
N HIS A 211 15.98 -14.64 -13.37
CA HIS A 211 16.80 -14.60 -14.59
C HIS A 211 16.92 -16.00 -15.21
N ARG A 212 17.21 -17.02 -14.39
CA ARG A 212 17.26 -18.41 -14.85
C ARG A 212 15.95 -18.87 -15.50
N ARG A 213 14.80 -18.46 -14.97
CA ARG A 213 13.48 -18.75 -15.56
C ARG A 213 13.23 -17.96 -16.85
N PHE A 214 13.61 -16.69 -16.87
CA PHE A 214 13.46 -15.82 -18.03
C PHE A 214 14.30 -16.28 -19.23
N GLU A 215 15.55 -16.68 -19.01
CA GLU A 215 16.45 -17.21 -20.06
C GLU A 215 15.86 -18.45 -20.76
N LYS A 216 15.17 -19.33 -20.02
CA LYS A 216 14.54 -20.53 -20.58
C LYS A 216 13.49 -20.24 -21.64
N ILE A 217 12.89 -19.05 -21.66
CA ILE A 217 11.96 -18.63 -22.71
C ILE A 217 12.65 -18.64 -24.09
N PHE A 218 13.94 -18.29 -24.14
CA PHE A 218 14.68 -18.10 -25.39
C PHE A 218 15.54 -19.31 -25.81
N ILE A 219 15.74 -20.30 -24.93
CA ILE A 219 16.54 -21.50 -25.24
C ILE A 219 15.80 -22.47 -26.17
N LYS A 220 14.46 -22.52 -26.09
CA LYS A 220 13.63 -23.43 -26.91
C LYS A 220 12.83 -22.62 -27.91
N ASN A 221 13.47 -22.28 -29.03
CA ASN A 221 13.04 -21.36 -30.10
C ASN A 221 11.66 -21.56 -30.77
N ASN A 222 10.69 -22.28 -30.17
CA ASN A 222 9.31 -22.41 -30.66
C ASN A 222 8.34 -23.05 -29.63
N GLN A 223 8.60 -22.96 -28.32
CA GLN A 223 7.67 -23.49 -27.29
C GLN A 223 6.88 -22.37 -26.62
N ARG A 224 5.65 -22.70 -26.21
CA ARG A 224 4.80 -21.89 -25.32
C ARG A 224 5.65 -21.43 -24.13
N ASN A 225 5.45 -20.19 -23.70
CA ASN A 225 6.15 -19.60 -22.56
C ASN A 225 6.15 -20.58 -21.36
N PRO A 226 7.33 -21.11 -20.94
CA PRO A 226 7.44 -22.16 -19.94
C PRO A 226 7.21 -21.65 -18.51
N ILE A 227 7.07 -20.34 -18.31
CA ILE A 227 6.81 -19.74 -17.00
C ILE A 227 5.32 -19.86 -16.67
N ASP A 228 5.03 -20.45 -15.51
CA ASP A 228 3.68 -20.52 -14.95
C ASP A 228 3.04 -19.13 -14.91
N PRO A 229 1.83 -18.95 -15.45
CA PRO A 229 1.13 -17.66 -15.49
C PRO A 229 1.08 -16.94 -14.14
N ASN A 230 0.98 -17.67 -13.03
CA ASN A 230 0.85 -17.12 -11.68
C ASN A 230 2.14 -16.50 -11.14
N ILE A 231 3.30 -16.71 -11.77
CA ILE A 231 4.59 -16.11 -11.34
C ILE A 231 5.21 -15.21 -12.42
N ARG A 232 4.54 -15.00 -13.55
CA ARG A 232 5.07 -14.17 -14.65
C ARG A 232 5.35 -12.74 -14.20
N ALA A 233 4.48 -12.16 -13.37
CA ALA A 233 4.73 -10.83 -12.82
C ALA A 233 6.01 -10.80 -11.99
N ALA A 234 6.21 -11.77 -11.10
CA ALA A 234 7.43 -11.88 -10.33
C ALA A 234 8.67 -11.99 -11.23
N VAL A 235 8.65 -12.84 -12.26
CA VAL A 235 9.80 -12.99 -13.16
C VAL A 235 10.06 -11.72 -13.98
N TYR A 236 9.04 -11.21 -14.69
CA TYR A 236 9.22 -10.09 -15.63
C TYR A 236 9.59 -8.79 -14.94
N LEU A 237 8.96 -8.47 -13.80
CA LEU A 237 9.30 -7.24 -13.07
C LEU A 237 10.70 -7.34 -12.45
N THR A 238 11.11 -8.53 -11.98
CA THR A 238 12.47 -8.73 -11.44
C THR A 238 13.53 -8.51 -12.51
N VAL A 239 13.41 -9.14 -13.68
CA VAL A 239 14.41 -8.98 -14.75
C VAL A 239 14.43 -7.55 -15.30
N ALA A 240 13.29 -6.85 -15.33
CA ALA A 240 13.23 -5.45 -15.72
C ALA A 240 13.97 -4.53 -14.72
N LYS A 241 13.80 -4.76 -13.41
CA LYS A 241 14.39 -3.94 -12.34
C LYS A 241 15.91 -3.86 -12.41
N THR A 242 16.54 -4.90 -12.93
CA THR A 242 17.99 -5.07 -13.09
C THR A 242 18.44 -5.14 -14.55
N GLY A 243 17.50 -4.98 -15.47
CA GLY A 243 17.70 -5.28 -16.89
C GLY A 243 18.43 -4.16 -17.64
N ASN A 244 19.00 -4.55 -18.77
CA ASN A 244 19.63 -3.67 -19.75
C ASN A 244 18.78 -3.61 -21.04
N GLN A 245 19.32 -2.99 -22.10
CA GLN A 245 18.63 -2.89 -23.40
C GLN A 245 18.23 -4.26 -23.96
N GLN A 246 19.07 -5.29 -23.81
CA GLN A 246 18.74 -6.64 -24.29
C GLN A 246 17.49 -7.19 -23.59
N ILE A 247 17.40 -7.07 -22.26
CA ILE A 247 16.22 -7.50 -21.49
C ILE A 247 14.98 -6.68 -21.90
N PHE A 248 15.16 -5.38 -22.13
CA PHE A 248 14.06 -4.52 -22.61
C PHE A 248 13.51 -4.98 -23.95
N ASP A 249 14.39 -5.25 -24.92
CA ASP A 249 14.01 -5.72 -26.25
C ASP A 249 13.36 -7.12 -26.19
N GLN A 250 13.86 -7.99 -25.31
CA GLN A 250 13.27 -9.30 -25.05
C GLN A 250 11.86 -9.18 -24.46
N LEU A 251 11.65 -8.39 -23.41
CA LEU A 251 10.32 -8.15 -22.82
C LEU A 251 9.38 -7.50 -23.82
N LYS A 252 9.86 -6.55 -24.62
CA LYS A 252 9.09 -5.90 -25.69
C LYS A 252 8.70 -6.90 -26.78
N SER A 253 9.60 -7.79 -27.18
CA SER A 253 9.26 -8.87 -28.12
C SER A 253 8.21 -9.80 -27.54
N LEU A 254 8.25 -10.12 -26.25
CA LEU A 254 7.21 -10.93 -25.61
C LEU A 254 5.88 -10.18 -25.58
N TYR A 255 5.89 -8.88 -25.26
CA TYR A 255 4.69 -8.04 -25.24
C TYR A 255 3.96 -8.06 -26.59
N LEU A 256 4.71 -7.91 -27.69
CA LEU A 256 4.17 -7.90 -29.05
C LEU A 256 3.64 -9.26 -29.50
N LYS A 257 4.18 -10.36 -28.95
CA LYS A 257 3.79 -11.74 -29.27
C LYS A 257 2.78 -12.33 -28.28
N ALA A 258 2.44 -11.63 -27.20
CA ALA A 258 1.59 -12.17 -26.15
C ALA A 258 0.16 -12.46 -26.66
N ASP A 259 -0.28 -13.69 -26.43
CA ASP A 259 -1.59 -14.22 -26.86
C ASP A 259 -2.74 -13.69 -26.00
N THR A 260 -2.49 -13.48 -24.69
CA THR A 260 -3.52 -13.06 -23.73
C THR A 260 -3.36 -11.60 -23.33
N GLN A 261 -4.49 -10.92 -23.09
CA GLN A 261 -4.49 -9.55 -22.59
C GLN A 261 -3.85 -9.46 -21.19
N GLU A 262 -4.04 -10.49 -20.36
CA GLU A 262 -3.45 -10.56 -19.02
C GLU A 262 -1.91 -10.56 -19.08
N GLU A 263 -1.30 -11.40 -19.91
CA GLU A 263 0.15 -11.44 -20.06
C GLU A 263 0.68 -10.13 -20.67
N ARG A 264 -0.04 -9.57 -21.64
CA ARG A 264 0.29 -8.29 -22.24
C ARG A 264 0.37 -7.16 -21.21
N LEU A 265 -0.58 -7.09 -20.29
CA LEU A 265 -0.58 -6.09 -19.20
C LEU A 265 0.59 -6.28 -18.25
N ILE A 266 0.93 -7.53 -17.88
CA ILE A 266 2.08 -7.82 -17.01
C ILE A 266 3.38 -7.38 -17.68
N LEU A 267 3.57 -7.71 -18.96
CA LEU A 267 4.75 -7.33 -19.74
C LEU A 267 4.85 -5.81 -19.92
N LEU A 268 3.74 -5.15 -20.19
CA LEU A 268 3.70 -3.69 -20.31
C LEU A 268 4.08 -3.01 -19.00
N ASN A 269 3.56 -3.49 -17.87
CA ASN A 269 3.97 -3.00 -16.55
C ASN A 269 5.45 -3.30 -16.28
N ALA A 270 5.97 -4.48 -16.66
CA ALA A 270 7.39 -4.80 -16.50
C ALA A 270 8.30 -3.84 -17.31
N LEU A 271 7.90 -3.46 -18.53
CA LEU A 271 8.62 -2.46 -19.33
C LEU A 271 8.70 -1.08 -18.65
N SER A 272 7.78 -0.77 -17.73
CA SER A 272 7.80 0.45 -16.92
C SER A 272 8.70 0.40 -15.67
N HIS A 273 9.36 -0.74 -15.39
CA HIS A 273 10.13 -0.97 -14.14
C HIS A 273 11.66 -0.97 -14.32
N PHE A 274 12.18 -0.47 -15.43
CA PHE A 274 13.62 -0.31 -15.62
C PHE A 274 14.16 0.87 -14.82
N ASP A 275 15.31 0.71 -14.16
CA ASP A 275 16.00 1.82 -13.49
C ASP A 275 16.92 2.62 -14.42
N ASN A 276 17.24 2.08 -15.61
CA ASN A 276 18.00 2.80 -16.62
C ASN A 276 17.19 3.96 -17.22
N GLU A 277 17.80 5.13 -17.21
CA GLU A 277 17.23 6.39 -17.67
C GLU A 277 16.68 6.37 -19.11
N SER A 278 17.46 5.86 -20.06
CA SER A 278 17.06 5.80 -21.47
C SER A 278 15.95 4.78 -21.71
N LEU A 279 15.94 3.67 -20.95
CA LEU A 279 14.89 2.66 -21.05
C LEU A 279 13.55 3.16 -20.51
N GLN A 280 13.56 4.04 -19.50
CA GLN A 280 12.35 4.71 -19.05
C GLN A 280 11.76 5.65 -20.11
N ASP A 281 12.60 6.37 -20.83
CA ASP A 281 12.17 7.22 -21.95
C ASP A 281 11.57 6.37 -23.09
N GLN A 282 12.19 5.22 -23.41
CA GLN A 282 11.64 4.25 -24.37
C GLN A 282 10.31 3.65 -23.90
N ALA A 283 10.18 3.33 -22.61
CA ALA A 283 8.93 2.84 -22.02
C ALA A 283 7.82 3.88 -22.16
N LEU A 284 8.10 5.14 -21.82
CA LEU A 284 7.14 6.24 -21.97
C LEU A 284 6.69 6.40 -23.44
N GLN A 285 7.62 6.35 -24.40
CA GLN A 285 7.28 6.40 -25.83
C GLN A 285 6.41 5.21 -26.27
N LEU A 286 6.71 4.01 -25.78
CA LEU A 286 5.91 2.82 -26.06
C LEU A 286 4.48 2.97 -25.52
N ILE A 287 4.32 3.42 -24.27
CA ILE A 287 3.02 3.63 -23.63
C ILE A 287 2.11 4.50 -24.50
N TRP A 288 2.64 5.60 -25.04
CA TRP A 288 1.85 6.54 -25.84
C TRP A 288 1.73 6.16 -27.32
N ASN A 289 2.34 5.05 -27.76
CA ASN A 289 2.19 4.55 -29.12
C ASN A 289 0.86 3.80 -29.26
N THR A 290 -0.16 4.48 -29.78
CA THR A 290 -1.52 3.94 -29.98
C THR A 290 -1.61 2.79 -30.98
N THR A 291 -0.58 2.57 -31.81
CA THR A 291 -0.53 1.41 -32.72
C THR A 291 -0.07 0.14 -32.01
N LEU A 292 0.69 0.27 -30.92
CA LEU A 292 1.25 -0.84 -30.15
C LEU A 292 0.55 -1.06 -28.81
N VAL A 293 0.04 0.00 -28.18
CA VAL A 293 -0.61 -0.03 -26.86
C VAL A 293 -2.01 0.54 -26.96
N ARG A 294 -2.99 -0.23 -26.47
CA ARG A 294 -4.40 0.17 -26.46
C ARG A 294 -4.62 1.31 -25.48
N LYS A 295 -5.51 2.25 -25.80
CA LYS A 295 -5.81 3.43 -24.97
C LYS A 295 -6.19 3.08 -23.52
N GLN A 296 -6.94 1.99 -23.32
CA GLN A 296 -7.36 1.52 -22.00
C GLN A 296 -6.18 1.01 -21.13
N ASP A 297 -5.07 0.62 -21.75
CA ASP A 297 -3.89 0.09 -21.06
C ASP A 297 -2.87 1.21 -20.72
N HIS A 298 -3.00 2.40 -21.34
CA HIS A 298 -2.10 3.54 -21.13
C HIS A 298 -2.01 3.94 -19.65
N LEU A 299 -3.16 4.04 -18.97
CA LEU A 299 -3.22 4.49 -17.58
C LEU A 299 -2.43 3.56 -16.65
N SER A 300 -2.62 2.23 -16.76
CA SER A 300 -1.91 1.26 -15.93
C SER A 300 -0.39 1.39 -16.10
N ALA A 301 0.08 1.39 -17.35
CA ALA A 301 1.50 1.42 -17.65
C ALA A 301 2.16 2.75 -17.27
N PHE A 302 1.43 3.85 -17.49
CA PHE A 302 1.87 5.20 -17.15
C PHE A 302 1.95 5.42 -15.64
N SER A 303 0.93 4.98 -14.88
CA SER A 303 0.97 5.01 -13.41
C SER A 303 2.06 4.08 -12.86
N SER A 304 2.29 2.93 -13.52
CA SER A 304 3.41 2.04 -13.17
C SER A 304 4.76 2.73 -13.35
N LEU A 305 4.98 3.44 -14.46
CA LEU A 305 6.23 4.18 -14.69
C LEU A 305 6.39 5.35 -13.71
N ALA A 306 5.31 6.11 -13.48
CA ALA A 306 5.32 7.25 -12.56
C ALA A 306 5.65 6.85 -11.11
N SER A 307 5.12 5.71 -10.65
CA SER A 307 5.34 5.22 -9.28
C SER A 307 6.65 4.41 -9.11
N HIS A 308 7.25 3.97 -10.21
CA HIS A 308 8.45 3.13 -10.19
C HIS A 308 9.64 3.80 -9.47
N ASN A 309 10.03 5.00 -9.90
CA ASN A 309 11.06 5.79 -9.22
C ASN A 309 10.94 7.30 -9.43
N ARG A 310 11.78 8.07 -8.73
CA ARG A 310 11.76 9.54 -8.77
C ARG A 310 11.83 10.04 -10.21
N ARG A 311 12.75 9.50 -11.02
CA ARG A 311 12.86 9.85 -12.44
C ARG A 311 11.58 9.51 -13.20
N GLY A 312 11.03 8.32 -13.02
CA GLY A 312 9.76 7.90 -13.62
C GLY A 312 8.62 8.89 -13.35
N CYS A 313 8.50 9.36 -12.10
CA CYS A 313 7.56 10.42 -11.73
C CYS A 313 7.82 11.73 -12.49
N GLU A 314 9.07 12.19 -12.53
CA GLU A 314 9.47 13.43 -13.22
C GLU A 314 9.20 13.41 -14.73
N ILE A 315 9.56 12.32 -15.41
CA ILE A 315 9.38 12.22 -16.87
C ILE A 315 7.89 12.11 -17.23
N CYS A 316 7.11 11.37 -16.46
CA CYS A 316 5.66 11.27 -16.66
C CYS A 316 4.98 12.62 -16.42
N TRP A 317 5.36 13.35 -15.37
CA TRP A 317 4.83 14.70 -15.10
C TRP A 317 5.19 15.70 -16.21
N THR A 318 6.45 15.71 -16.62
CA THR A 318 6.95 16.58 -17.68
C THR A 318 6.22 16.32 -19.00
N TYR A 319 6.10 15.03 -19.38
CA TYR A 319 5.39 14.63 -20.57
C TYR A 319 3.91 15.02 -20.53
N LEU A 320 3.24 14.80 -19.40
CA LEU A 320 1.83 15.16 -19.20
C LEU A 320 1.63 16.66 -19.42
N LYS A 321 2.43 17.51 -18.78
CA LYS A 321 2.33 18.97 -18.95
C LYS A 321 2.55 19.41 -20.40
N GLN A 322 3.59 18.87 -21.06
CA GLN A 322 3.94 19.26 -22.42
C GLN A 322 2.92 18.78 -23.46
N ASN A 323 2.22 17.67 -23.19
CA ASN A 323 1.32 17.04 -24.15
C ASN A 323 -0.15 17.07 -23.72
N TRP A 324 -0.51 17.81 -22.66
CA TRP A 324 -1.85 17.79 -22.07
C TRP A 324 -2.96 17.98 -23.11
N LYS A 325 -2.86 19.01 -23.96
CA LYS A 325 -3.86 19.27 -25.00
C LYS A 325 -4.05 18.08 -25.95
N LYS A 326 -2.98 17.36 -26.31
CA LYS A 326 -3.05 16.16 -27.16
C LYS A 326 -3.70 14.99 -26.42
N ILE A 327 -3.36 14.81 -25.15
CA ILE A 327 -3.93 13.77 -24.30
C ILE A 327 -5.44 14.02 -24.13
N GLU A 328 -5.83 15.23 -23.75
CA GLU A 328 -7.23 15.63 -23.60
C GLU A 328 -8.03 15.46 -24.90
N GLN A 329 -7.47 15.83 -26.04
CA GLN A 329 -8.11 15.61 -27.35
C GLN A 329 -8.27 14.12 -27.69
N SER A 330 -7.27 13.29 -27.36
CA SER A 330 -7.28 11.85 -27.66
C SER A 330 -8.31 11.07 -26.85
N TYR A 331 -8.51 11.44 -25.58
CA TYR A 331 -9.49 10.80 -24.69
C TYR A 331 -10.87 11.47 -24.78
N GLY A 332 -10.91 12.75 -25.13
CA GLY A 332 -12.10 13.57 -25.07
C GLY A 332 -12.19 14.29 -23.73
N GLN A 333 -12.69 15.53 -23.77
CA GLN A 333 -12.70 16.42 -22.62
C GLN A 333 -13.47 15.86 -21.41
N HIS A 334 -14.37 14.90 -21.61
CA HIS A 334 -15.27 14.30 -20.61
C HIS A 334 -14.83 12.93 -20.07
N ASP A 335 -13.65 12.44 -20.47
CA ASP A 335 -13.18 11.11 -20.08
C ASP A 335 -12.53 11.11 -18.69
N SER A 336 -13.02 10.22 -17.82
CA SER A 336 -12.51 10.01 -16.46
C SER A 336 -11.03 9.61 -16.37
N HIS A 337 -10.43 9.05 -17.44
CA HIS A 337 -9.00 8.71 -17.46
C HIS A 337 -8.12 9.96 -17.25
N LEU A 338 -8.56 11.14 -17.70
CA LEU A 338 -7.85 12.41 -17.52
C LEU A 338 -7.64 12.74 -16.04
N ILE A 339 -8.64 12.45 -15.21
CA ILE A 339 -8.56 12.59 -13.74
C ILE A 339 -7.44 11.68 -13.23
N HIS A 340 -7.47 10.40 -13.62
CA HIS A 340 -6.57 9.38 -13.09
C HIS A 340 -5.11 9.57 -13.53
N PHE A 341 -4.85 10.08 -14.74
CA PHE A 341 -3.50 10.43 -15.16
C PHE A 341 -2.86 11.44 -14.21
N ILE A 342 -3.59 12.51 -13.88
CA ILE A 342 -3.07 13.55 -12.98
C ILE A 342 -2.98 13.03 -11.55
N GLU A 343 -4.01 12.35 -11.03
CA GLU A 343 -3.99 11.80 -9.67
C GLU A 343 -2.83 10.82 -9.47
N SER A 344 -2.50 9.99 -10.47
CA SER A 344 -1.45 8.97 -10.36
C SER A 344 -0.03 9.52 -10.26
N ILE A 345 0.22 10.73 -10.78
CA ILE A 345 1.53 11.39 -10.69
C ILE A 345 1.53 12.40 -9.54
N SER A 346 0.61 13.35 -9.58
CA SER A 346 0.64 14.51 -8.68
C SER A 346 0.40 14.08 -7.24
N GLY A 347 -0.34 12.99 -7.02
CA GLY A 347 -0.51 12.36 -5.72
C GLY A 347 0.76 11.71 -5.16
N LEU A 348 1.90 11.73 -5.87
CA LEU A 348 3.21 11.27 -5.40
C LEU A 348 4.10 12.40 -4.89
N PHE A 349 3.74 13.67 -5.14
CA PHE A 349 4.52 14.80 -4.67
C PHE A 349 4.37 15.04 -3.16
N ALA A 350 5.34 15.72 -2.57
CA ALA A 350 5.40 15.97 -1.13
C ALA A 350 6.04 17.32 -0.76
N SER A 351 6.00 18.32 -1.65
CA SER A 351 6.60 19.64 -1.42
C SER A 351 5.68 20.79 -1.82
N ILE A 352 5.91 21.98 -1.26
CA ILE A 352 5.11 23.19 -1.54
C ILE A 352 5.30 23.61 -3.01
N GLU A 353 6.52 23.56 -3.52
CA GLU A 353 6.85 23.92 -4.90
C GLU A 353 6.06 23.05 -5.89
N ARG A 354 5.93 21.75 -5.60
CA ARG A 354 5.11 20.83 -6.39
C ARG A 354 3.62 21.13 -6.27
N MET A 355 3.14 21.53 -5.10
CA MET A 355 1.74 21.97 -4.96
C MET A 355 1.46 23.19 -5.84
N ASP A 356 2.34 24.17 -5.85
CA ASP A 356 2.20 25.38 -6.66
C ASP A 356 2.29 25.07 -8.15
N GLU A 357 3.17 24.17 -8.55
CA GLU A 357 3.27 23.69 -9.92
C GLU A 357 1.97 23.01 -10.38
N VAL A 358 1.38 22.16 -9.53
CA VAL A 358 0.10 21.51 -9.81
C VAL A 358 -1.02 22.55 -9.90
N ARG A 359 -1.10 23.52 -8.97
CA ARG A 359 -2.07 24.62 -9.04
C ARG A 359 -1.94 25.39 -10.36
N LYS A 360 -0.71 25.76 -10.73
CA LYS A 360 -0.44 26.49 -11.97
C LYS A 360 -0.89 25.69 -13.19
N PHE A 361 -0.59 24.39 -13.24
CA PHE A 361 -1.04 23.51 -14.32
C PHE A 361 -2.55 23.56 -14.51
N TYR A 362 -3.33 23.51 -13.43
CA TYR A 362 -4.79 23.58 -13.51
C TYR A 362 -5.34 24.95 -13.88
N VAL A 363 -4.63 26.03 -13.55
CA VAL A 363 -4.96 27.39 -14.04
C VAL A 363 -4.69 27.50 -15.54
N ASP A 364 -3.57 26.94 -16.01
CA ASP A 364 -3.17 26.99 -17.42
C ASP A 364 -4.05 26.07 -18.30
N TYR A 365 -4.64 25.01 -17.72
CA TYR A 365 -5.50 24.04 -18.40
C TYR A 365 -6.81 23.77 -17.63
N PRO A 366 -7.74 24.73 -17.59
CA PRO A 366 -8.99 24.59 -16.85
C PRO A 366 -9.89 23.53 -17.49
N ASN A 367 -10.35 22.57 -16.69
CA ASN A 367 -11.34 21.56 -17.10
C ASN A 367 -12.24 21.25 -15.89
N PRO A 368 -13.57 21.48 -15.98
CA PRO A 368 -14.51 21.28 -14.86
C PRO A 368 -14.51 19.89 -14.22
N LEU A 369 -14.11 18.85 -14.97
CA LEU A 369 -14.00 17.49 -14.42
C LEU A 369 -12.89 17.35 -13.38
N LEU A 370 -11.91 18.24 -13.46
CA LEU A 370 -10.74 18.20 -12.62
C LEU A 370 -10.97 18.96 -11.30
N ASP A 371 -11.99 19.81 -11.18
CA ASP A 371 -12.22 20.69 -10.01
C ASP A 371 -12.14 19.96 -8.66
N ARG A 372 -12.78 18.78 -8.57
CA ARG A 372 -12.72 17.94 -7.36
C ARG A 372 -11.37 17.23 -7.22
N SER A 373 -10.81 16.78 -8.33
CA SER A 373 -9.51 16.10 -8.39
C SER A 373 -8.39 17.00 -7.89
N ILE A 374 -8.41 18.28 -8.25
CA ILE A 374 -7.41 19.28 -7.83
C ILE A 374 -7.34 19.34 -6.32
N LYS A 375 -8.50 19.53 -5.67
CA LYS A 375 -8.59 19.64 -4.20
C LYS A 375 -8.03 18.39 -3.54
N LYS A 376 -8.43 17.21 -4.04
CA LYS A 376 -7.95 15.91 -3.54
C LYS A 376 -6.44 15.73 -3.73
N VAL A 377 -5.89 16.10 -4.88
CA VAL A 377 -4.44 16.01 -5.17
C VAL A 377 -3.67 16.95 -4.25
N LEU A 378 -4.08 18.21 -4.12
CA LEU A 378 -3.40 19.17 -3.24
C LEU A 378 -3.45 18.73 -1.77
N GLU A 379 -4.57 18.15 -1.33
CA GLU A 379 -4.69 17.54 -0.01
C GLU A 379 -3.72 16.36 0.15
N GLN A 380 -3.61 15.46 -0.84
CA GLN A 380 -2.65 14.35 -0.81
C GLN A 380 -1.19 14.81 -0.74
N ILE A 381 -0.81 15.84 -1.51
CA ILE A 381 0.53 16.39 -1.48
C ILE A 381 0.82 16.98 -0.10
N ASN A 382 -0.13 17.73 0.47
CA ASN A 382 0.02 18.29 1.80
C ASN A 382 0.16 17.20 2.87
N ILE A 383 -0.64 16.13 2.82
CA ILE A 383 -0.53 15.01 3.76
C ILE A 383 0.84 14.34 3.63
N ARG A 384 1.36 14.10 2.41
CA ARG A 384 2.69 13.51 2.23
C ARG A 384 3.79 14.42 2.78
N ARG A 385 3.73 15.72 2.50
CA ARG A 385 4.65 16.72 3.06
C ARG A 385 4.66 16.65 4.59
N LEU A 386 3.48 16.66 5.22
CA LEU A 386 3.35 16.57 6.67
C LEU A 386 3.92 15.27 7.25
N VAL A 387 3.75 14.14 6.56
CA VAL A 387 4.35 12.86 6.98
C VAL A 387 5.87 12.94 6.97
N LEU A 388 6.48 13.49 5.91
CA LEU A 388 7.93 13.67 5.84
C LEU A 388 8.41 14.61 6.96
N GLU A 389 7.80 15.78 7.10
CA GLU A 389 8.17 16.76 8.13
C GLU A 389 8.11 16.20 9.55
N ARG A 390 7.13 15.33 9.84
CA ARG A 390 6.93 14.77 11.18
C ARG A 390 7.84 13.60 11.49
N HIS A 391 8.15 12.77 10.50
CA HIS A 391 8.64 11.41 10.76
C HIS A 391 9.94 11.07 10.04
N GLU A 392 10.41 11.87 9.08
CA GLU A 392 11.61 11.55 8.28
C GLU A 392 12.81 11.23 9.18
N HIS A 393 13.05 12.05 10.20
CA HIS A 393 14.17 11.84 11.12
C HIS A 393 14.06 10.53 11.91
N SER A 394 12.91 10.27 12.56
CA SER A 394 12.72 9.08 13.38
C SER A 394 12.68 7.79 12.56
N ILE A 395 12.11 7.86 11.34
CA ILE A 395 12.18 6.80 10.34
C ILE A 395 13.65 6.52 10.02
N ASN A 396 14.41 7.51 9.55
CA ASN A 396 15.81 7.30 9.13
C ASN A 396 16.67 6.75 10.27
N GLU A 397 16.48 7.23 11.49
CA GLU A 397 17.16 6.70 12.67
C GLU A 397 16.81 5.22 12.90
N PHE A 398 15.51 4.88 12.87
CA PHE A 398 15.05 3.50 13.04
C PHE A 398 15.62 2.58 11.95
N LEU A 399 15.60 3.01 10.69
CA LEU A 399 16.10 2.24 9.55
C LEU A 399 17.60 1.98 9.65
N SER A 400 18.39 3.00 10.00
CA SER A 400 19.84 2.87 10.15
C SER A 400 20.29 1.86 11.21
N LYS A 401 19.44 1.59 12.21
CA LYS A 401 19.73 0.67 13.32
C LYS A 401 19.39 -0.79 13.01
N HIS A 402 18.63 -1.06 11.95
CA HIS A 402 18.08 -2.39 11.70
C HIS A 402 18.55 -3.03 10.38
N ASP A 403 19.56 -2.44 9.70
CA ASP A 403 20.07 -2.87 8.37
C ASP A 403 18.97 -3.11 7.32
N ASP A 404 17.79 -2.53 7.54
CA ASP A 404 16.66 -2.72 6.67
C ASP A 404 16.73 -1.71 5.53
N ASN A 405 16.79 -2.18 4.29
CA ASN A 405 16.60 -1.36 3.09
C ASN A 405 15.12 -0.95 2.93
N PHE A 406 14.57 -0.13 3.82
CA PHE A 406 13.30 0.57 3.55
C PHE A 406 13.55 1.81 2.69
N SER A 407 14.01 1.63 1.46
CA SER A 407 14.24 2.74 0.55
C SER A 407 12.91 3.25 -0.06
N ARG A 408 12.08 3.93 0.75
CA ARG A 408 11.12 5.00 0.41
C ARG A 408 10.03 5.13 1.49
N LEU A 409 10.06 6.24 2.21
CA LEU A 409 8.89 6.85 2.84
C LEU A 409 8.57 8.17 2.14
#